data_AF-A0A955G9R4-F1
#
_entry.id   AF-A0A955G9R4-F1
#
_cell.length_a   1.000
_cell.length_b   1.000
_cell.length_c   1.000
_cell.angle_alpha   90.00
_cell.angle_beta   90.00
_cell.angle_gamma   90.00
#
_symmetry.space_group_name_H-M   'P 1'
#
loop_
_entity.id
_entity.type
_entity.pdbx_description
1 polymer ?
#
loop_
_entity_poly.entity_id
_entity_poly.type
_entity_poly.pdbx_seq_one_letter_code
_entity_poly.pdbx_strand_id
1 'polypeptide(L)'
;MPEEYLESGNFQQYPIGSDQGQTEETELSLEHEQTSRISNGIRSGVVALEVLPFTNGPLRYGVVFGSALAVTGNSLVAASALGASTALLEGSAAIASSSLLTSNKATKTINRLNSELDRPWLQKYLHSEKKLSPPVQSVVGLYAGTSILLTLKQRENPERSKEDLRKYGLVATAALTALCTVQGVAIAEGITNVTDTRVVGLSALTLGGMYAGARYLKNKIKKEKESIPTEDEE
;
A
#
# COMPACT_ATOMS: atom_id res chain seq x y z
N MET A 1 -72.89 -32.77 -56.32
CA MET A 1 -73.05 -31.99 -55.08
C MET A 1 -71.75 -32.09 -54.29
N PRO A 2 -71.33 -31.00 -53.63
CA PRO A 2 -70.02 -30.38 -53.85
C PRO A 2 -69.12 -30.36 -52.61
N GLU A 3 -67.93 -29.76 -52.77
CA GLU A 3 -67.11 -29.09 -51.72
C GLU A 3 -66.46 -30.02 -50.67
N GLU A 4 -65.25 -29.78 -50.16
CA GLU A 4 -64.59 -28.51 -49.92
C GLU A 4 -63.08 -28.73 -49.63
N TYR A 5 -62.31 -27.67 -49.86
CA TYR A 5 -60.88 -27.55 -49.66
C TYR A 5 -60.49 -27.69 -48.19
N LEU A 6 -59.39 -28.39 -47.90
CA LEU A 6 -58.63 -28.22 -46.66
C LEU A 6 -57.20 -27.82 -47.01
N GLU A 7 -56.99 -26.51 -47.10
CA GLU A 7 -55.66 -25.88 -47.08
C GLU A 7 -54.97 -26.21 -45.76
N SER A 8 -53.81 -26.87 -45.85
CA SER A 8 -52.87 -27.04 -44.74
C SER A 8 -52.29 -25.67 -44.38
N GLY A 9 -52.81 -25.07 -43.32
CA GLY A 9 -52.28 -23.84 -42.73
C GLY A 9 -50.84 -24.00 -42.28
N ASN A 10 -49.96 -23.19 -42.88
CA ASN A 10 -48.57 -23.03 -42.48
C ASN A 10 -48.54 -22.24 -41.16
N PHE A 11 -48.36 -22.90 -40.03
CA PHE A 11 -48.08 -22.23 -38.76
C PHE A 11 -46.66 -21.65 -38.83
N GLN A 12 -46.53 -20.35 -39.09
CA GLN A 12 -45.32 -19.61 -38.77
C GLN A 12 -45.09 -19.66 -37.26
N GLN A 13 -44.10 -20.44 -36.83
CA GLN A 13 -43.51 -20.28 -35.51
C GLN A 13 -42.86 -18.90 -35.45
N TYR A 14 -43.44 -18.01 -34.66
CA TYR A 14 -42.75 -16.79 -34.24
C TYR A 14 -41.59 -17.21 -33.33
N PRO A 15 -40.35 -16.75 -33.56
CA PRO A 15 -39.29 -16.94 -32.59
C PRO A 15 -39.67 -16.18 -31.33
N ILE A 16 -39.95 -16.93 -30.25
CA ILE A 16 -40.04 -16.37 -28.91
C ILE A 16 -38.64 -15.85 -28.59
N GLY A 17 -38.50 -14.53 -28.55
CA GLY A 17 -37.23 -13.83 -28.38
C GLY A 17 -36.52 -14.26 -27.10
N SER A 18 -35.33 -14.82 -27.27
CA SER A 18 -34.35 -15.13 -26.22
C SER A 18 -33.45 -13.95 -25.86
N ASP A 19 -33.75 -12.73 -26.33
CA ASP A 19 -32.88 -11.55 -26.16
C ASP A 19 -32.88 -10.97 -24.74
N GLN A 20 -33.86 -11.28 -23.89
CA GLN A 20 -33.91 -10.74 -22.54
C GLN A 20 -32.85 -11.36 -21.60
N GLY A 21 -32.42 -12.61 -21.84
CA GLY A 21 -31.40 -13.27 -21.01
C GLY A 21 -29.96 -12.82 -21.29
N GLN A 22 -29.64 -12.47 -22.54
CA GLN A 22 -28.29 -12.02 -22.91
C GLN A 22 -28.00 -10.59 -22.47
N THR A 23 -29.03 -9.75 -22.39
CA THR A 23 -28.86 -8.34 -22.02
C THR A 23 -28.57 -8.18 -20.51
N GLU A 24 -29.24 -8.94 -19.65
CA GLU A 24 -28.99 -8.94 -18.19
C GLU A 24 -27.63 -9.54 -17.81
N GLU A 25 -27.21 -10.65 -18.43
CA GLU A 25 -25.88 -11.22 -18.16
C GLU A 25 -24.75 -10.29 -18.62
N THR A 26 -24.96 -9.58 -19.73
CA THR A 26 -23.97 -8.62 -20.26
C THR A 26 -23.90 -7.37 -19.37
N GLU A 27 -25.03 -6.82 -18.92
CA GLU A 27 -25.06 -5.68 -17.99
C GLU A 27 -24.45 -6.03 -16.63
N LEU A 28 -24.76 -7.20 -16.07
CA LEU A 28 -24.19 -7.66 -14.80
C LEU A 28 -22.68 -7.90 -14.92
N SER A 29 -22.20 -8.40 -16.06
CA SER A 29 -20.77 -8.56 -16.33
C SER A 29 -20.03 -7.23 -16.44
N LEU A 30 -20.67 -6.21 -17.04
CA LEU A 30 -20.11 -4.87 -17.22
C LEU A 30 -20.07 -4.08 -15.90
N GLU A 31 -21.11 -4.18 -15.07
CA GLU A 31 -21.10 -3.61 -13.73
C GLU A 31 -20.04 -4.28 -12.84
N HIS A 32 -19.91 -5.60 -12.90
CA HIS A 32 -18.89 -6.32 -12.15
C HIS A 32 -17.47 -5.97 -12.62
N GLU A 33 -17.29 -5.73 -13.93
CA GLU A 33 -16.02 -5.29 -14.47
C GLU A 33 -15.68 -3.85 -14.05
N GLN A 34 -16.63 -2.91 -14.17
CA GLN A 34 -16.46 -1.52 -13.75
C GLN A 34 -16.16 -1.40 -12.24
N THR A 35 -16.93 -2.07 -11.39
CA THR A 35 -16.70 -2.08 -9.94
C THR A 35 -15.34 -2.69 -9.59
N SER A 36 -14.90 -3.75 -10.30
CA SER A 36 -13.56 -4.31 -10.10
C SER A 36 -12.44 -3.34 -10.52
N ARG A 37 -12.62 -2.59 -11.61
CA ARG A 37 -11.66 -1.58 -12.09
C ARG A 37 -11.54 -0.42 -11.10
N ILE A 38 -12.66 0.09 -10.58
CA ILE A 38 -12.69 1.16 -9.57
C ILE A 38 -12.02 0.68 -8.28
N SER A 39 -12.36 -0.53 -7.80
CA SER A 39 -11.76 -1.12 -6.59
C SER A 39 -10.24 -1.27 -6.71
N ASN A 40 -9.76 -1.76 -7.86
CA ASN A 40 -8.32 -1.92 -8.12
C ASN A 40 -7.59 -0.59 -8.29
N GLY A 41 -8.27 0.43 -8.85
CA GLY A 41 -7.76 1.79 -8.94
C GLY A 41 -7.54 2.41 -7.55
N ILE A 42 -8.53 2.31 -6.67
CA ILE A 42 -8.44 2.79 -5.28
C ILE A 42 -7.31 2.07 -4.54
N ARG A 43 -7.23 0.74 -4.64
CA ARG A 43 -6.15 -0.04 -4.01
C ARG A 43 -4.78 0.37 -4.52
N SER A 44 -4.62 0.55 -5.83
CA SER A 44 -3.35 1.01 -6.42
C SER A 44 -2.98 2.42 -5.96
N GLY A 45 -3.97 3.31 -5.82
CA GLY A 45 -3.78 4.66 -5.29
C GLY A 45 -3.30 4.66 -3.83
N VAL A 46 -3.89 3.83 -2.97
CA VAL A 46 -3.47 3.67 -1.57
C VAL A 46 -2.02 3.20 -1.48
N VAL A 47 -1.66 2.18 -2.26
CA VAL A 47 -0.28 1.67 -2.32
C VAL A 47 0.69 2.73 -2.85
N ALA A 48 0.31 3.45 -3.91
CA ALA A 48 1.14 4.52 -4.45
C ALA A 48 1.38 5.65 -3.43
N LEU A 49 0.34 6.07 -2.70
CA LEU A 49 0.45 7.12 -1.69
C LEU A 49 1.36 6.74 -0.51
N GLU A 50 1.35 5.47 -0.12
CA GLU A 50 2.17 4.95 0.97
C GLU A 50 3.64 4.78 0.56
N VAL A 51 3.90 4.25 -0.65
CA VAL A 51 5.25 3.91 -1.12
C VAL A 51 6.04 5.13 -1.58
N LEU A 52 5.36 6.24 -1.90
CA LEU A 52 6.05 7.46 -2.33
C LEU A 52 6.89 8.07 -1.18
N PRO A 53 8.22 8.17 -1.33
CA PRO A 53 9.13 8.55 -0.24
C PRO A 53 8.98 10.01 0.24
N PHE A 54 8.15 10.81 -0.42
CA PHE A 54 7.98 12.23 -0.16
C PHE A 54 6.58 12.61 0.34
N THR A 55 5.62 11.67 0.38
CA THR A 55 4.24 11.95 0.81
C THR A 55 4.00 11.51 2.24
N ASN A 56 4.45 10.30 2.61
CA ASN A 56 4.03 9.67 3.86
C ASN A 56 4.64 10.34 5.11
N GLY A 57 5.94 10.66 5.07
CA GLY A 57 6.66 11.31 6.17
C GLY A 57 6.13 12.72 6.52
N PRO A 58 6.10 13.66 5.56
CA PRO A 58 5.56 15.01 5.80
C PRO A 58 4.09 15.02 6.19
N LEU A 59 3.26 14.11 5.65
CA LEU A 59 1.85 14.02 6.02
C LEU A 59 1.69 13.55 7.47
N ARG A 60 2.39 12.49 7.89
CA ARG A 60 2.28 11.93 9.25
C ARG A 60 2.90 12.85 10.30
N TYR A 61 4.15 13.25 10.12
CA TYR A 61 4.90 14.00 11.13
C TYR A 61 4.66 15.51 11.05
N GLY A 62 4.50 16.06 9.84
CA GLY A 62 4.28 17.49 9.65
C GLY A 62 2.81 17.86 9.82
N VAL A 63 1.94 17.30 8.98
CA VAL A 63 0.53 17.70 8.95
C VAL A 63 -0.25 17.12 10.12
N VAL A 64 -0.28 15.79 10.29
CA VAL A 64 -1.14 15.16 11.31
C VAL A 64 -0.59 15.41 12.72
N PHE A 65 0.64 14.98 13.00
CA PHE A 65 1.25 15.13 14.32
C PHE A 65 1.45 16.61 14.68
N GLY A 66 2.03 17.40 13.79
CA GLY A 66 2.31 18.82 14.02
C GLY A 66 1.05 19.65 14.28
N SER A 67 -0.01 19.46 13.48
CA SER A 67 -1.27 20.18 13.72
C SER A 67 -1.97 19.73 15.00
N ALA A 68 -1.99 18.42 15.29
CA ALA A 68 -2.59 17.92 16.53
C ALA A 68 -1.87 18.48 17.77
N LEU A 69 -0.53 18.52 17.75
CA LEU A 69 0.24 19.10 18.84
C LEU A 69 0.01 20.62 18.95
N ALA A 70 0.02 21.34 17.83
CA ALA A 70 -0.18 22.80 17.83
C ALA A 70 -1.57 23.22 18.29
N VAL A 71 -2.61 22.47 17.94
CA VAL A 71 -4.01 22.79 18.29
C VAL A 71 -4.33 22.40 19.74
N THR A 72 -3.81 21.26 20.20
CA THR A 72 -4.23 20.71 21.50
C THR A 72 -3.25 20.97 22.64
N GLY A 73 -1.98 21.23 22.32
CA GLY A 73 -0.89 21.30 23.30
C GLY A 73 -0.67 19.99 24.07
N ASN A 74 -1.33 18.89 23.67
CA ASN A 74 -1.35 17.64 24.41
C ASN A 74 -0.53 16.57 23.70
N SER A 75 0.58 16.18 24.33
CA SER A 75 1.51 15.18 23.80
C SER A 75 0.86 13.85 23.48
N LEU A 76 -0.08 13.40 24.32
CA LEU A 76 -0.79 12.14 24.14
C LEU A 76 -1.72 12.21 22.93
N VAL A 77 -2.40 13.34 22.72
CA VAL A 77 -3.30 13.53 21.57
C VAL A 77 -2.51 13.57 20.27
N ALA A 78 -1.41 14.31 20.23
CA ALA A 78 -0.53 14.37 19.06
C ALA A 78 0.08 12.99 18.73
N ALA A 79 0.57 12.28 19.74
CA ALA A 79 1.10 10.93 19.59
C ALA A 79 0.04 9.93 19.10
N SER A 80 -1.17 10.01 19.66
CA SER A 80 -2.30 9.18 19.24
C SER A 80 -2.72 9.47 17.81
N ALA A 81 -2.69 10.73 17.38
CA ALA A 81 -2.97 11.11 15.99
C ALA A 81 -1.92 10.55 15.02
N LEU A 82 -0.65 10.59 15.41
CA LEU A 82 0.44 9.97 14.64
C LEU A 82 0.29 8.45 14.54
N GLY A 83 -0.02 7.78 15.65
CA GLY A 83 -0.32 6.34 15.68
C GLY A 83 -1.53 5.98 14.82
N ALA A 84 -2.65 6.66 15.01
CA ALA A 84 -3.90 6.39 14.30
C ALA A 84 -3.76 6.61 12.78
N SER A 85 -3.09 7.68 12.35
CA SER A 85 -2.82 7.91 10.92
C SER A 85 -1.91 6.83 10.32
N THR A 86 -0.93 6.35 11.09
CA THR A 86 -0.09 5.20 10.71
C THR A 86 -0.94 3.94 10.56
N ALA A 87 -1.80 3.64 11.54
CA ALA A 87 -2.70 2.49 11.50
C ALA A 87 -3.61 2.50 10.27
N LEU A 88 -4.20 3.66 9.96
CA LEU A 88 -5.09 3.82 8.81
C LEU A 88 -4.34 3.66 7.49
N LEU A 89 -3.21 4.34 7.32
CA LEU A 89 -2.46 4.31 6.07
C LEU A 89 -1.83 2.93 5.82
N GLU A 90 -1.07 2.41 6.79
CA GLU A 90 -0.42 1.10 6.68
C GLU A 90 -1.45 -0.04 6.67
N GLY A 91 -2.54 0.08 7.42
CA GLY A 91 -3.62 -0.93 7.43
C GLY A 91 -4.37 -0.99 6.11
N SER A 92 -4.68 0.17 5.53
CA SER A 92 -5.30 0.25 4.20
C SER A 92 -4.35 -0.29 3.13
N ALA A 93 -3.07 0.05 3.21
CA ALA A 93 -2.04 -0.48 2.35
C ALA A 93 -1.86 -2.00 2.49
N ALA A 94 -1.86 -2.53 3.72
CA ALA A 94 -1.80 -3.96 3.97
C ALA A 94 -2.93 -4.72 3.28
N ILE A 95 -4.17 -4.23 3.42
CA ILE A 95 -5.36 -4.84 2.80
C ILE A 95 -5.33 -4.69 1.27
N ALA A 96 -4.94 -3.52 0.77
CA ALA A 96 -4.84 -3.24 -0.65
C ALA A 96 -3.76 -4.11 -1.31
N SER A 97 -2.55 -4.11 -0.77
CA SER A 97 -1.42 -4.89 -1.25
C SER A 97 -1.65 -6.39 -1.14
N SER A 98 -2.23 -6.89 -0.04
CA SER A 98 -2.54 -8.32 0.05
C SER A 98 -3.52 -8.76 -1.04
N SER A 99 -4.47 -7.90 -1.40
CA SER A 99 -5.46 -8.20 -2.44
C SER A 99 -4.90 -8.05 -3.85
N LEU A 100 -4.00 -7.08 -4.06
CA LEU A 100 -3.32 -6.90 -5.33
C LEU A 100 -2.35 -8.06 -5.56
N LEU A 101 -1.43 -8.32 -4.62
CA LEU A 101 -0.34 -9.31 -4.73
C LEU A 101 -0.81 -10.73 -5.05
N THR A 102 -2.03 -11.10 -4.66
CA THR A 102 -2.61 -12.42 -4.94
C THR A 102 -3.61 -12.43 -6.10
N SER A 103 -3.74 -11.34 -6.85
CA SER A 103 -4.68 -11.23 -7.97
C SER A 103 -4.00 -11.42 -9.31
N ASN A 104 -4.59 -12.23 -10.19
CA ASN A 104 -4.14 -12.42 -11.58
C ASN A 104 -4.23 -11.14 -12.43
N LYS A 105 -5.03 -10.13 -12.01
CA LYS A 105 -5.27 -8.88 -12.76
C LYS A 105 -4.35 -7.72 -12.35
N ALA A 106 -3.60 -7.86 -11.26
CA ALA A 106 -2.79 -6.77 -10.68
C ALA A 106 -1.36 -6.69 -11.24
N THR A 107 -1.10 -7.37 -12.37
CA THR A 107 0.24 -7.58 -12.93
C THR A 107 0.97 -6.26 -13.16
N LYS A 108 0.33 -5.18 -13.61
CA LYS A 108 1.04 -3.92 -13.93
C LYS A 108 1.59 -3.18 -12.69
N THR A 109 0.79 -3.04 -11.63
CA THR A 109 1.21 -2.36 -10.38
C THR A 109 2.22 -3.21 -9.62
N ILE A 110 1.99 -4.53 -9.57
CA ILE A 110 2.94 -5.47 -8.97
C ILE A 110 4.24 -5.51 -9.77
N ASN A 111 4.18 -5.54 -11.11
CA ASN A 111 5.38 -5.48 -11.96
C ASN A 111 6.14 -4.18 -11.75
N ARG A 112 5.46 -3.05 -11.49
CA ARG A 112 6.13 -1.80 -11.18
C ARG A 112 6.80 -1.82 -9.81
N LEU A 113 6.12 -2.34 -8.78
CA LEU A 113 6.72 -2.57 -7.45
C LEU A 113 7.89 -3.55 -7.52
N ASN A 114 7.72 -4.62 -8.29
CA ASN A 114 8.74 -5.61 -8.56
C ASN A 114 9.94 -5.00 -9.29
N SER A 115 9.72 -4.21 -10.33
CA SER A 115 10.81 -3.53 -11.05
C SER A 115 11.55 -2.52 -10.19
N GLU A 116 10.85 -1.89 -9.24
CA GLU A 116 11.49 -1.02 -8.25
C GLU A 116 12.31 -1.86 -7.26
N LEU A 117 11.79 -2.99 -6.77
CA LEU A 117 12.49 -3.91 -5.86
C LEU A 117 13.65 -4.68 -6.52
N ASP A 118 13.60 -4.89 -7.83
CA ASP A 118 14.64 -5.54 -8.62
C ASP A 118 15.75 -4.58 -9.05
N ARG A 119 15.65 -3.31 -8.68
CA ARG A 119 16.78 -2.40 -8.88
C ARG A 119 18.00 -2.96 -8.12
N PRO A 120 19.21 -2.95 -8.74
CA PRO A 120 20.41 -3.57 -8.16
C PRO A 120 20.73 -3.13 -6.73
N TRP A 121 20.40 -1.88 -6.40
CA TRP A 121 20.60 -1.31 -5.07
C TRP A 121 19.66 -1.89 -4.00
N LEU A 122 18.43 -2.27 -4.37
CA LEU A 122 17.49 -2.94 -3.48
C LEU A 122 17.86 -4.43 -3.35
N GLN A 123 18.19 -5.11 -4.45
CA GLN A 123 18.59 -6.52 -4.41
C GLN A 123 19.78 -6.82 -3.49
N LYS A 124 20.74 -5.88 -3.37
CA LYS A 124 21.92 -6.05 -2.50
C LYS A 124 21.59 -6.24 -1.02
N TYR A 125 20.43 -5.75 -0.58
CA TYR A 125 20.01 -5.79 0.83
C TYR A 125 18.69 -6.53 1.03
N LEU A 126 17.77 -6.39 0.08
CA LEU A 126 16.48 -7.05 0.02
C LEU A 126 16.54 -8.06 -1.12
N HIS A 127 17.35 -9.11 -0.93
CA HIS A 127 17.34 -10.25 -1.81
C HIS A 127 15.91 -10.78 -1.86
N SER A 128 15.28 -10.64 -3.01
CA SER A 128 13.85 -10.88 -3.23
C SER A 128 13.42 -12.29 -2.84
N GLU A 129 14.37 -13.24 -2.90
CA GLU A 129 14.15 -14.66 -2.65
C GLU A 129 14.60 -15.13 -1.26
N LYS A 130 15.27 -14.28 -0.47
CA LYS A 130 15.75 -14.66 0.86
C LYS A 130 14.81 -14.17 1.95
N LYS A 131 14.59 -15.05 2.93
CA LYS A 131 13.89 -14.71 4.16
C LYS A 131 14.56 -13.52 4.85
N LEU A 132 13.85 -12.40 4.92
CA LEU A 132 14.33 -11.20 5.60
C LEU A 132 14.46 -11.49 7.11
N SER A 133 15.54 -11.01 7.74
CA SER A 133 15.66 -11.06 9.20
C SER A 133 14.65 -10.10 9.85
N PRO A 134 14.17 -10.37 11.09
CA PRO A 134 13.21 -9.48 11.76
C PRO A 134 13.64 -8.00 11.81
N PRO A 135 14.91 -7.65 12.08
CA PRO A 135 15.35 -6.24 12.07
C PRO A 135 15.21 -5.58 10.69
N VAL A 136 15.51 -6.29 9.61
CA VAL A 136 15.38 -5.76 8.24
C VAL A 136 13.91 -5.58 7.89
N GLN A 137 13.03 -6.51 8.30
CA GLN A 137 11.59 -6.36 8.11
C GLN A 137 11.06 -5.09 8.79
N SER A 138 11.52 -4.81 10.02
CA SER A 138 11.14 -3.60 10.75
C SER A 138 11.62 -2.32 10.06
N VAL A 139 12.87 -2.29 9.59
CA VAL A 139 13.42 -1.13 8.85
C VAL A 139 12.66 -0.90 7.54
N VAL A 140 12.39 -1.98 6.78
CA VAL A 140 11.62 -1.87 5.53
C VAL A 140 10.21 -1.41 5.79
N GLY A 141 9.51 -2.00 6.77
CA GLY A 141 8.15 -1.57 7.12
C GLY A 141 8.12 -0.10 7.56
N LEU A 142 9.11 0.33 8.34
CA LEU A 142 9.16 1.70 8.86
C LEU A 142 9.47 2.76 7.79
N TYR A 143 10.38 2.46 6.87
CA TYR A 143 10.90 3.47 5.93
C TYR A 143 10.39 3.30 4.48
N ALA A 144 10.02 2.09 4.08
CA ALA A 144 9.53 1.79 2.74
C ALA A 144 8.02 1.45 2.71
N GLY A 145 7.40 1.24 3.88
CA GLY A 145 5.98 0.96 4.02
C GLY A 145 5.64 -0.53 3.99
N THR A 146 4.43 -0.84 4.47
CA THR A 146 3.87 -2.18 4.56
C THR A 146 3.66 -2.81 3.17
N SER A 147 3.34 -2.04 2.12
CA SER A 147 3.21 -2.61 0.77
C SER A 147 4.51 -3.20 0.23
N ILE A 148 5.65 -2.54 0.46
CA ILE A 148 6.95 -3.06 0.05
C ILE A 148 7.30 -4.30 0.87
N LEU A 149 7.07 -4.26 2.18
CA LEU A 149 7.28 -5.41 3.06
C LEU A 149 6.46 -6.63 2.62
N LEU A 150 5.17 -6.45 2.30
CA LEU A 150 4.30 -7.52 1.81
C LEU A 150 4.72 -8.04 0.44
N THR A 151 5.20 -7.17 -0.44
CA THR A 151 5.72 -7.59 -1.76
C THR A 151 6.95 -8.48 -1.59
N LEU A 152 7.88 -8.11 -0.70
CA LEU A 152 9.03 -8.96 -0.38
C LEU A 152 8.61 -10.30 0.25
N LYS A 153 7.57 -10.30 1.10
CA LYS A 153 7.01 -11.52 1.66
C LYS A 153 6.34 -12.43 0.64
N GLN A 154 5.70 -11.87 -0.38
CA GLN A 154 5.15 -12.64 -1.49
C GLN A 154 6.25 -13.20 -2.38
N ARG A 155 7.36 -12.49 -2.55
CA ARG A 155 8.53 -13.01 -3.29
C ARG A 155 9.26 -14.13 -2.53
N GLU A 156 9.35 -14.04 -1.21
CA GLU A 156 9.90 -15.11 -0.35
C GLU A 156 9.09 -16.42 -0.46
N ASN A 157 7.77 -16.33 -0.66
CA ASN A 157 6.89 -17.49 -0.86
C ASN A 157 5.71 -17.09 -1.77
N PRO A 158 5.79 -17.37 -3.09
CA PRO A 158 4.74 -17.02 -4.05
C PRO A 158 3.40 -17.71 -3.82
N GLU A 159 3.39 -18.83 -3.09
CA GLU A 159 2.17 -19.58 -2.76
C GLU A 159 1.43 -19.01 -1.54
N ARG A 160 1.91 -17.91 -0.95
CA ARG A 160 1.23 -17.28 0.19
C ARG A 160 -0.19 -16.91 -0.16
N SER A 161 -1.10 -17.31 0.73
CA SER A 161 -2.50 -16.94 0.61
C SER A 161 -2.70 -15.44 0.87
N LYS A 162 -3.82 -14.93 0.34
CA LYS A 162 -4.27 -13.57 0.59
C LYS A 162 -4.51 -13.30 2.08
N GLU A 163 -5.07 -14.27 2.80
CA GLU A 163 -5.29 -14.14 4.24
C GLU A 163 -3.98 -14.05 5.01
N ASP A 164 -2.96 -14.83 4.64
CA ASP A 164 -1.67 -14.82 5.34
C ASP A 164 -0.93 -13.50 5.13
N LEU A 165 -0.91 -12.99 3.90
CA LEU A 165 -0.37 -11.65 3.63
C LEU A 165 -1.13 -10.57 4.39
N ARG A 166 -2.48 -10.64 4.42
CA ARG A 166 -3.29 -9.67 5.16
C ARG A 166 -3.01 -9.70 6.65
N LYS A 167 -2.99 -10.89 7.27
CA LYS A 167 -2.68 -11.06 8.70
C LYS A 167 -1.31 -10.51 9.02
N TYR A 168 -0.31 -10.89 8.23
CA TYR A 168 1.06 -10.40 8.42
C TYR A 168 1.14 -8.87 8.28
N GLY A 169 0.50 -8.31 7.25
CA GLY A 169 0.44 -6.87 7.03
C GLY A 169 -0.22 -6.14 8.20
N LEU A 170 -1.35 -6.62 8.70
CA LEU A 170 -2.03 -6.03 9.87
C LEU A 170 -1.19 -6.11 11.16
N VAL A 171 -0.45 -7.19 11.37
CA VAL A 171 0.49 -7.31 12.50
C VAL A 171 1.64 -6.31 12.36
N ALA A 172 2.21 -6.17 11.16
CA ALA A 172 3.23 -5.16 10.89
C ALA A 172 2.70 -3.74 11.10
N THR A 173 1.50 -3.44 10.60
CA THR A 173 0.78 -2.19 10.84
C THR A 173 0.60 -1.90 12.33
N ALA A 174 0.18 -2.90 13.12
CA ALA A 174 0.00 -2.72 14.57
C ALA A 174 1.33 -2.41 15.27
N ALA A 175 2.41 -3.10 14.89
CA ALA A 175 3.75 -2.82 15.43
C ALA A 175 4.25 -1.42 15.04
N LEU A 176 4.08 -1.02 13.78
CA LEU A 176 4.42 0.32 13.29
C LEU A 176 3.59 1.41 13.99
N THR A 177 2.30 1.15 14.19
CA THR A 177 1.41 2.04 14.94
C THR A 177 1.91 2.27 16.35
N ALA A 178 2.24 1.19 17.08
CA ALA A 178 2.78 1.30 18.44
C ALA A 178 4.10 2.07 18.45
N LEU A 179 5.01 1.78 17.52
CA LEU A 179 6.29 2.47 17.40
C LEU A 179 6.10 3.97 17.11
N CYS A 180 5.25 4.33 16.16
CA CYS A 180 4.97 5.72 15.81
C CYS A 180 4.27 6.46 16.94
N THR A 181 3.37 5.82 17.69
CA THR A 181 2.80 6.42 18.91
C THR A 181 3.89 6.72 19.93
N VAL A 182 4.78 5.76 20.22
CA VAL A 182 5.89 5.96 21.18
C VAL A 182 6.83 7.08 20.72
N GLN A 183 7.18 7.11 19.43
CA GLN A 183 7.97 8.19 18.84
C GLN A 183 7.25 9.54 18.96
N GLY A 184 5.94 9.57 18.71
CA GLY A 184 5.10 10.75 18.86
C GLY A 184 5.11 11.28 20.29
N VAL A 185 4.99 10.40 21.30
CA VAL A 185 5.08 10.80 22.71
C VAL A 185 6.46 11.39 22.99
N ALA A 186 7.52 10.68 22.63
CA ALA A 186 8.89 11.14 22.86
C ALA A 186 9.16 12.52 22.22
N ILE A 187 8.72 12.73 20.98
CA ILE A 187 8.90 14.00 20.27
C ILE A 187 8.04 15.10 20.89
N ALA A 188 6.76 14.83 21.14
CA ALA A 188 5.84 15.83 21.68
C ALA A 188 6.26 16.27 23.09
N GLU A 189 6.64 15.34 23.95
CA GLU A 189 7.11 15.64 25.31
C GLU A 189 8.35 16.52 25.31
N GLY A 190 9.30 16.34 24.39
CA GLY A 190 10.46 17.24 24.30
C GLY A 190 10.14 18.61 23.74
N ILE A 191 9.09 18.73 22.92
CA ILE A 191 8.60 20.02 22.43
C ILE A 191 7.85 20.76 23.56
N THR A 192 7.07 20.06 24.37
CA THR A 192 6.30 20.67 25.46
C THR A 192 7.15 20.96 26.70
N ASN A 193 8.16 20.12 26.98
CA ASN A 193 9.00 20.18 28.17
C ASN A 193 10.47 20.46 27.83
N VAL A 194 10.72 21.52 27.07
CA VAL A 194 12.05 21.91 26.57
C VAL A 194 13.10 22.15 27.67
N THR A 195 12.69 22.33 28.91
CA THR A 195 13.57 22.56 30.06
C THR A 195 14.04 21.26 30.72
N ASP A 196 13.35 20.12 30.51
CA ASP A 196 13.79 18.82 31.03
C ASP A 196 14.74 18.14 30.05
N THR A 197 16.03 18.15 30.41
CA THR A 197 17.10 17.58 29.58
C THR A 197 16.93 16.09 29.31
N ARG A 198 16.26 15.32 30.19
CA ARG A 198 16.03 13.89 29.98
C ARG A 198 15.03 13.66 28.85
N VAL A 199 13.95 14.43 28.86
CA VAL A 199 12.89 14.36 27.86
C VAL A 199 13.39 14.90 26.52
N VAL A 200 14.05 16.06 26.52
CA VAL A 200 14.68 16.63 25.32
C VAL A 200 15.73 15.68 24.73
N GLY A 201 16.51 15.01 25.58
CA GLY A 201 17.49 14.01 25.16
C GLY A 201 16.83 12.82 24.43
N LEU A 202 15.70 12.34 24.94
CA LEU A 202 14.92 11.28 24.29
C LEU A 202 14.40 11.74 22.92
N SER A 203 13.83 12.93 22.82
CA SER A 203 13.32 13.49 21.56
C SER A 203 14.45 13.71 20.55
N ALA A 204 15.59 14.23 20.99
CA ALA A 204 16.77 14.41 20.16
C ALA A 204 17.31 13.08 19.65
N LEU A 205 17.31 12.02 20.48
CA LEU A 205 17.69 10.68 20.07
C LEU A 205 16.70 10.10 19.06
N THR A 206 15.40 10.28 19.28
CA THR A 206 14.34 9.85 18.35
C THR A 206 14.48 10.57 17.00
N LEU A 207 14.53 11.90 17.00
CA LEU A 207 14.69 12.71 15.79
C LEU A 207 16.03 12.46 15.09
N GLY A 208 17.11 12.33 15.86
CA GLY A 208 18.45 12.01 15.36
C GLY A 208 18.50 10.62 14.72
N GLY A 209 17.89 9.62 15.34
CA GLY A 209 17.75 8.27 14.78
C GLY A 209 16.92 8.26 13.50
N MET A 210 15.80 8.99 13.48
CA MET A 210 14.97 9.16 12.29
C MET A 210 15.74 9.85 11.15
N TYR A 211 16.43 10.95 11.45
CA TYR A 211 17.24 11.69 10.48
C TYR A 211 18.41 10.87 9.97
N ALA A 212 19.14 10.16 10.84
CA ALA A 212 20.23 9.29 10.45
C ALA A 212 19.74 8.15 9.55
N GLY A 213 18.62 7.51 9.89
CA GLY A 213 17.99 6.48 9.06
C GLY A 213 17.56 7.04 7.69
N ALA A 214 16.87 8.18 7.66
CA ALA A 214 16.43 8.83 6.43
C ALA A 214 17.61 9.30 5.56
N ARG A 215 18.66 9.87 6.17
CA ARG A 215 19.88 10.32 5.48
C ARG A 215 20.69 9.14 4.96
N TYR A 216 20.78 8.05 5.73
CA TYR A 216 21.41 6.81 5.28
C TYR A 216 20.71 6.29 4.02
N LEU A 217 19.37 6.23 4.05
CA LEU A 217 18.56 5.82 2.90
C LEU A 217 18.75 6.78 1.70
N LYS A 218 18.61 8.09 1.92
CA LYS A 218 18.73 9.12 0.87
C LYS A 218 20.13 9.19 0.24
N ASN A 219 21.19 9.22 1.03
CA ASN A 219 22.56 9.33 0.51
C ASN A 219 22.97 8.07 -0.25
N LYS A 220 22.43 6.92 0.13
CA LYS A 220 22.63 5.69 -0.63
C LYS A 220 21.89 5.72 -1.97
N ILE A 221 20.64 6.18 -1.98
CA ILE A 221 19.88 6.39 -3.22
C ILE A 221 20.59 7.40 -4.15
N LYS A 222 21.16 8.49 -3.61
CA LYS A 222 21.82 9.53 -4.41
C LYS A 222 23.19 9.10 -4.97
N LYS A 223 24.07 8.53 -4.15
CA LYS A 223 25.42 8.11 -4.60
C LYS A 223 25.40 7.08 -5.72
N GLU A 224 24.34 6.27 -5.82
CA GLU A 224 24.25 5.25 -6.87
C GLU A 224 23.50 5.72 -8.13
N LYS A 225 22.73 6.82 -8.05
CA LYS A 225 22.26 7.53 -9.25
C LYS A 225 23.41 8.16 -10.03
N GLU A 226 24.48 8.55 -9.34
CA GLU A 226 25.70 9.12 -9.91
C GLU A 226 26.69 8.04 -10.42
N SER A 227 26.47 6.75 -10.11
CA SER A 227 27.32 5.64 -10.57
C SER A 227 26.73 4.83 -11.73
N ILE A 228 25.55 5.20 -12.22
CA ILE A 228 25.05 4.71 -13.51
C ILE A 228 25.76 5.61 -14.54
N PRO A 229 26.69 5.09 -15.37
CA PRO A 229 27.22 5.88 -16.45
C PRO A 229 26.03 6.35 -17.28
N THR A 230 25.88 7.65 -17.46
CA THR A 230 25.21 8.13 -18.66
C THR A 230 26.00 7.51 -19.80
N GLU A 231 25.40 6.54 -20.49
CA GLU A 231 25.79 6.32 -21.88
C GLU A 231 25.54 7.67 -22.54
N ASP A 232 26.63 8.42 -22.68
CA ASP A 232 26.62 9.69 -23.37
C ASP A 232 26.08 9.44 -24.77
N GLU A 233 25.14 10.28 -25.15
CA GLU A 233 24.74 10.49 -26.52
C GLU A 233 26.00 10.82 -27.35
N GLU A 234 26.10 10.14 -28.51
CA GLU A 234 27.04 10.28 -29.64
C GLU A 234 28.34 9.44 -29.65
#